data_AF-A0A1I8B0T6-F1
#
_entry.id   AF-A0A1I8B0T6-F1
#
_cell.length_a   1.000
_cell.length_b   1.000
_cell.length_c   1.000
_cell.angle_alpha   90.00
_cell.angle_beta   90.00
_cell.angle_gamma   90.00
#
_symmetry.space_group_name_H-M   'P 1'
#
loop_
_entity.id
_entity.type
_entity.pdbx_description
1 polymer ?
#
loop_
_entity_poly.entity_id
_entity_poly.type
_entity_poly.pdbx_seq_one_letter_code
_entity_poly.pdbx_strand_id
1 'polypeptide(L)'
;MRLKYIFIIPLFILSFIIFFINYRYYYYYNQVKEEKINYETLIRPLIVDFNCLENQKNGKNCTYPIFVAIPDGHPQQSNEFIEIKFILDISENNRDFWLFKEVNNPTNLIATREFKRSKSNIENIEMPSDLKSFKRDWKNGKYLKCTPLLERPKFIQRTIPLKFLDKLVEFSNLLDKFNATAFLLSGTLLGWARECSLIPHTTDIDLGIFSEEHSDSLLRAMITSKIFKIYWILGRLKNSFELSVSVDGTKIDLFYLYKSKENASIGGMRPSLKQRLKWNFPKLSGEICAAEMHGRLFHVLCDYYKIVESDYGKEEWKKDYHSKDYVWDKSSKNIEYMEIYLETEWPNVYLYIKNKSDRFNSKKVDKWIKNIKKTL
;
A
#
# COMPACT_ATOMS: atom_id res chain seq x y z
N MET A 1 -38.05 -27.57 41.07
CA MET A 1 -36.87 -26.91 41.66
C MET A 1 -35.63 -27.20 40.80
N ARG A 2 -35.16 -26.25 40.00
CA ARG A 2 -33.82 -26.28 39.39
C ARG A 2 -33.22 -24.88 39.52
N LEU A 3 -32.32 -24.68 40.48
CA LEU A 3 -31.55 -23.45 40.62
C LEU A 3 -30.52 -23.35 39.49
N LYS A 4 -30.51 -22.22 38.79
CA LYS A 4 -29.44 -21.81 37.87
C LYS A 4 -28.30 -21.21 38.71
N TYR A 5 -27.11 -21.81 38.66
CA TYR A 5 -25.89 -21.20 39.21
C TYR A 5 -25.42 -20.08 38.29
N ILE A 6 -25.51 -18.84 38.75
CA ILE A 6 -24.85 -17.68 38.14
C ILE A 6 -23.45 -17.63 38.74
N PHE A 7 -22.42 -17.82 37.90
CA PHE A 7 -21.04 -17.57 38.30
C PHE A 7 -20.84 -16.06 38.45
N ILE A 8 -20.91 -15.57 39.68
CA ILE A 8 -20.54 -14.20 40.04
C ILE A 8 -19.01 -14.18 40.10
N ILE A 9 -18.37 -13.63 39.07
CA ILE A 9 -16.93 -13.32 39.14
C ILE A 9 -16.78 -12.19 40.16
N PRO A 10 -15.98 -12.37 41.23
CA PRO A 10 -15.74 -11.33 42.22
C PRO A 10 -15.22 -10.05 41.55
N LEU A 11 -15.79 -8.90 41.90
CA LEU A 11 -15.43 -7.57 41.36
C LEU A 11 -13.90 -7.31 41.36
N PHE A 12 -13.17 -7.87 42.32
CA PHE A 12 -11.71 -7.79 42.39
C PHE A 12 -10.98 -8.48 41.22
N ILE A 13 -11.50 -9.60 40.71
CA ILE A 13 -10.91 -10.30 39.55
C ILE A 13 -11.13 -9.48 38.27
N LEU A 14 -12.31 -8.86 38.13
CA LEU A 14 -12.61 -7.98 37.00
C LEU A 14 -11.72 -6.74 37.00
N SER A 15 -11.52 -6.11 38.17
CA SER A 15 -10.59 -5.01 38.39
C SER A 15 -9.15 -5.38 37.99
N PHE A 16 -8.68 -6.56 38.41
CA PHE A 16 -7.33 -7.02 38.12
C PHE A 16 -7.11 -7.29 36.62
N ILE A 17 -8.10 -7.86 35.94
CA ILE A 17 -8.08 -8.09 34.48
C ILE A 17 -8.03 -6.75 33.73
N ILE A 18 -8.86 -5.78 34.12
CA ILE A 18 -8.88 -4.43 33.52
C ILE A 18 -7.54 -3.73 33.73
N PHE A 19 -6.96 -3.82 34.93
CA PHE A 19 -5.64 -3.26 35.21
C PHE A 19 -4.56 -3.91 34.33
N PHE A 20 -4.57 -5.24 34.18
CA PHE A 20 -3.58 -5.95 33.37
C PHE A 20 -3.71 -5.65 31.87
N ILE A 21 -4.93 -5.51 31.37
CA ILE A 21 -5.20 -5.10 29.99
C ILE A 21 -4.72 -3.67 29.75
N ASN A 22 -5.05 -2.74 30.66
CA ASN A 22 -4.60 -1.35 30.56
C ASN A 22 -3.08 -1.23 30.69
N TYR A 23 -2.46 -2.00 31.59
CA TYR A 23 -1.00 -2.03 31.75
C TYR A 23 -0.31 -2.60 30.52
N ARG A 24 -0.83 -3.69 29.93
CA ARG A 24 -0.29 -4.23 28.67
C ARG A 24 -0.52 -3.28 27.49
N TYR A 25 -1.67 -2.63 27.42
CA TYR A 25 -1.94 -1.62 26.40
C TYR A 25 -1.00 -0.43 26.54
N TYR A 26 -0.81 0.08 27.76
CA TYR A 26 0.14 1.15 28.08
C TYR A 26 1.59 0.75 27.77
N TYR A 27 1.99 -0.48 28.13
CA TYR A 27 3.34 -0.99 27.86
C TYR A 27 3.58 -1.22 26.36
N TYR A 28 2.60 -1.76 25.63
CA TYR A 28 2.67 -1.92 24.18
C TYR A 28 2.70 -0.55 23.47
N TYR A 29 1.86 0.40 23.90
CA TYR A 29 1.83 1.77 23.38
C TYR A 29 3.16 2.50 23.62
N ASN A 30 3.80 2.30 24.77
CA ASN A 30 5.10 2.91 25.07
C ASN A 30 6.31 2.20 24.44
N GLN A 31 6.19 0.94 24.00
CA GLN A 31 7.20 0.27 23.18
C GLN A 31 7.13 0.71 21.70
N VAL A 32 5.97 1.17 21.23
CA VAL A 32 5.78 1.80 19.91
C VAL A 32 5.90 3.33 20.01
N LYS A 33 6.72 3.81 20.95
CA LYS A 33 7.14 5.21 20.94
C LYS A 33 8.14 5.35 19.80
N GLU A 34 7.63 5.65 18.62
CA GLU A 34 8.40 6.14 17.49
C GLU A 34 9.42 7.16 18.00
N GLU A 35 10.69 6.95 17.66
CA GLU A 35 11.69 8.02 17.72
C GLU A 35 11.14 9.17 16.88
N LYS A 36 10.48 10.13 17.52
CA LYS A 36 10.04 11.35 16.88
C LYS A 36 11.26 11.97 16.20
N ILE A 37 11.14 12.22 14.90
CA ILE A 37 12.16 12.86 14.10
C ILE A 37 12.54 14.17 14.80
N ASN A 38 13.84 14.38 15.05
CA ASN A 38 14.31 15.59 15.70
C ASN A 38 14.21 16.76 14.70
N TYR A 39 13.24 17.65 14.90
CA TYR A 39 13.02 18.81 14.03
C TYR A 39 14.21 19.79 13.96
N GLU A 40 15.15 19.77 14.92
CA GLU A 40 16.39 20.55 14.81
C GLU A 40 17.36 19.96 13.76
N THR A 41 17.34 18.64 13.53
CA THR A 41 18.14 17.99 12.47
C THR A 41 17.59 18.26 11.08
N LEU A 42 16.28 18.55 10.99
CA LEU A 42 15.57 18.78 9.74
C LEU A 42 15.96 20.08 9.03
N ILE A 43 16.72 20.99 9.66
CA ILE A 43 17.15 22.29 9.11
C ILE A 43 18.26 22.14 8.05
N ARG A 44 18.96 20.99 8.03
CA ARG A 44 20.10 20.79 7.13
C ARG A 44 19.67 20.39 5.72
N PRO A 45 20.43 20.80 4.68
CA PRO A 45 20.24 20.31 3.32
C PRO A 45 20.37 18.79 3.25
N LEU A 46 19.57 18.18 2.41
CA LEU A 46 19.54 16.75 2.17
C LEU A 46 20.05 16.46 0.76
N ILE A 47 21.02 15.55 0.61
CA ILE A 47 21.48 15.10 -0.71
C ILE A 47 20.36 14.33 -1.41
N VAL A 48 20.03 14.78 -2.62
CA VAL A 48 19.10 14.10 -3.54
C VAL A 48 19.79 13.68 -4.86
N ASP A 49 21.07 13.99 -5.01
CA ASP A 49 21.92 13.47 -6.07
C ASP A 49 22.25 11.98 -5.85
N PHE A 50 21.63 11.10 -6.64
CA PHE A 50 21.85 9.66 -6.52
C PHE A 50 23.28 9.19 -6.83
N ASN A 51 24.02 9.92 -7.66
CA ASN A 51 25.42 9.60 -7.93
C ASN A 51 26.27 9.92 -6.69
N CYS A 52 26.05 11.09 -6.08
CA CYS A 52 26.71 11.45 -4.83
C CYS A 52 26.36 10.47 -3.69
N LEU A 53 25.08 10.11 -3.54
CA LEU A 53 24.65 9.11 -2.54
C LEU A 53 25.35 7.76 -2.73
N GLU A 54 25.48 7.28 -3.97
CA GLU A 54 26.16 6.02 -4.25
C GLU A 54 27.68 6.11 -4.07
N ASN A 55 28.28 7.25 -4.42
CA ASN A 55 29.71 7.48 -4.18
C ASN A 55 30.03 7.45 -2.69
N GLN A 56 29.27 8.17 -1.86
CA GLN A 56 29.51 8.20 -0.41
C GLN A 56 29.34 6.83 0.23
N LYS A 57 28.33 6.05 -0.18
CA LYS A 57 28.15 4.66 0.27
C LYS A 57 29.38 3.79 -0.04
N ASN A 58 30.06 4.05 -1.16
CA ASN A 58 31.24 3.32 -1.60
C ASN A 58 32.56 3.97 -1.16
N GLY A 59 32.53 4.94 -0.22
CA GLY A 59 33.73 5.63 0.28
C GLY A 59 34.41 6.54 -0.75
N LYS A 60 33.69 6.97 -1.80
CA LYS A 60 34.18 7.85 -2.86
C LYS A 60 33.65 9.28 -2.67
N ASN A 61 34.38 10.24 -3.24
CA ASN A 61 33.97 11.64 -3.27
C ASN A 61 32.81 11.88 -4.26
N CYS A 62 31.99 12.90 -3.99
CA CYS A 62 30.98 13.35 -4.92
C CYS A 62 31.59 14.22 -6.03
N THR A 63 30.91 14.27 -7.17
CA THR A 63 31.21 15.22 -8.25
C THR A 63 30.37 16.47 -8.01
N TYR A 64 30.99 17.64 -8.10
CA TYR A 64 30.32 18.92 -7.87
C TYR A 64 29.87 19.57 -9.20
N PRO A 65 28.79 20.39 -9.17
CA PRO A 65 27.94 20.67 -8.02
C PRO A 65 27.03 19.47 -7.67
N ILE A 66 26.78 19.23 -6.38
CA ILE A 66 25.85 18.20 -5.91
C ILE A 66 24.43 18.75 -5.79
N PHE A 67 23.44 17.90 -6.05
CA PHE A 67 22.03 18.28 -5.92
C PHE A 67 21.49 18.02 -4.52
N VAL A 68 20.87 19.06 -3.95
CA VAL A 68 20.27 19.00 -2.61
C VAL A 68 18.81 19.44 -2.61
N ALA A 69 18.10 18.95 -1.60
CA ALA A 69 16.83 19.51 -1.16
C ALA A 69 17.06 20.33 0.12
N ILE A 70 16.47 21.51 0.20
CA ILE A 70 16.52 22.35 1.41
C ILE A 70 15.14 22.39 2.09
N PRO A 71 15.06 22.48 3.42
CA PRO A 71 13.78 22.62 4.11
C PRO A 71 13.08 23.92 3.75
N ASP A 72 11.75 23.88 3.62
CA ASP A 72 10.95 25.09 3.42
C ASP A 72 11.13 26.08 4.59
N GLY A 73 11.10 27.38 4.29
CA GLY A 73 11.35 28.45 5.27
C GLY A 73 12.82 28.66 5.67
N HIS A 74 13.75 27.86 5.14
CA HIS A 74 15.19 27.99 5.40
C HIS A 74 15.98 28.30 4.11
N PRO A 75 15.92 29.55 3.62
CA PRO A 75 16.52 29.92 2.34
C PRO A 75 18.05 29.75 2.39
N GLN A 76 18.57 29.00 1.43
CA GLN A 76 20.00 28.92 1.12
C GLN A 76 20.20 29.29 -0.34
N GLN A 77 21.45 29.61 -0.71
CA GLN A 77 21.81 29.93 -2.09
C GLN A 77 22.66 28.82 -2.68
N SER A 78 22.38 28.47 -3.94
CA SER A 78 23.26 27.61 -4.73
C SER A 78 24.65 28.26 -4.87
N ASN A 79 25.69 27.45 -4.96
CA ASN A 79 27.06 27.87 -5.20
C ASN A 79 27.79 26.84 -6.08
N GLU A 80 29.10 26.98 -6.25
CA GLU A 80 29.93 26.09 -7.09
C GLU A 80 29.96 24.62 -6.63
N PHE A 81 29.60 24.35 -5.36
CA PHE A 81 29.55 23.01 -4.78
C PHE A 81 28.14 22.45 -4.66
N ILE A 82 27.12 23.29 -4.50
CA ILE A 82 25.75 22.87 -4.18
C ILE A 82 24.76 23.54 -5.12
N GLU A 83 23.94 22.73 -5.79
CA GLU A 83 22.77 23.21 -6.52
C GLU A 83 21.49 22.76 -5.81
N ILE A 84 20.66 23.72 -5.41
CA ILE A 84 19.37 23.47 -4.78
C ILE A 84 18.37 23.10 -5.87
N LYS A 85 17.93 21.84 -5.89
CA LYS A 85 16.94 21.34 -6.86
C LYS A 85 15.53 21.29 -6.30
N PHE A 86 15.39 21.08 -5.00
CA PHE A 86 14.10 20.89 -4.36
C PHE A 86 13.96 21.71 -3.07
N ILE A 87 12.76 22.20 -2.84
CA ILE A 87 12.29 22.65 -1.52
C ILE A 87 11.55 21.48 -0.89
N LEU A 88 11.92 21.14 0.34
CA LEU A 88 11.33 20.06 1.11
C LEU A 88 10.31 20.62 2.09
N ASP A 89 9.04 20.35 1.80
CA ASP A 89 7.92 20.66 2.67
C ASP A 89 7.70 19.51 3.69
N ILE A 90 7.95 19.84 4.94
CA ILE A 90 7.74 19.01 6.14
C ILE A 90 6.67 19.60 7.07
N SER A 91 5.98 20.66 6.65
CA SER A 91 5.19 21.53 7.54
C SER A 91 3.79 21.01 7.87
N GLU A 92 3.25 20.07 7.09
CA GLU A 92 1.93 19.50 7.34
C GLU A 92 1.98 18.36 8.37
N ASN A 93 1.74 18.70 9.63
CA ASN A 93 1.75 17.81 10.81
C ASN A 93 0.83 16.58 10.75
N ASN A 94 -0.01 16.43 9.72
CA ASN A 94 -1.00 15.35 9.60
C ASN A 94 -0.71 14.36 8.46
N ARG A 95 0.43 14.52 7.75
CA ARG A 95 0.85 13.59 6.69
C ARG A 95 1.90 12.60 7.21
N ASP A 96 1.96 11.41 6.62
CA ASP A 96 2.99 10.39 6.89
C ASP A 96 4.10 10.34 5.80
N PHE A 97 4.28 11.45 5.10
CA PHE A 97 5.21 11.56 3.98
C PHE A 97 5.77 12.97 3.83
N TRP A 98 6.92 13.04 3.17
CA TRP A 98 7.60 14.29 2.82
C TRP A 98 7.35 14.66 1.37
N LEU A 99 7.21 15.96 1.10
CA LEU A 99 6.97 16.49 -0.23
C LEU A 99 8.14 17.34 -0.71
N PHE A 100 8.73 16.97 -1.83
CA PHE A 100 9.81 17.67 -2.50
C PHE A 100 9.23 18.44 -3.68
N LYS A 101 9.38 19.76 -3.66
CA LYS A 101 8.93 20.68 -4.70
C LYS A 101 10.10 21.14 -5.53
N GLU A 102 10.11 20.84 -6.81
CA GLU A 102 11.21 21.25 -7.68
C GLU A 102 11.25 22.79 -7.80
N VAL A 103 12.45 23.36 -7.66
CA VAL A 103 12.64 24.83 -7.66
C VAL A 103 12.28 25.44 -9.02
N ASN A 104 12.76 24.84 -10.10
CA ASN A 104 12.57 25.36 -11.47
C ASN A 104 11.24 24.94 -12.09
N ASN A 105 10.56 23.95 -11.51
CA ASN A 105 9.22 23.54 -11.91
C ASN A 105 8.37 23.20 -10.67
N PRO A 106 7.80 24.21 -9.99
CA PRO A 106 6.98 24.04 -8.78
C PRO A 106 5.81 23.06 -8.88
N THR A 107 5.38 22.70 -10.11
CA THR A 107 4.32 21.71 -10.33
C THR A 107 4.82 20.28 -10.32
N ASN A 108 6.13 20.08 -10.48
CA ASN A 108 6.77 18.79 -10.31
C ASN A 108 7.03 18.54 -8.83
N LEU A 109 6.26 17.60 -8.29
CA LEU A 109 6.29 17.24 -6.89
C LEU A 109 6.72 15.78 -6.78
N ILE A 110 7.57 15.49 -5.79
CA ILE A 110 7.97 14.13 -5.43
C ILE A 110 7.57 13.90 -3.98
N ALA A 111 6.75 12.88 -3.72
CA ALA A 111 6.41 12.46 -2.37
C ALA A 111 7.17 11.17 -2.03
N THR A 112 7.80 11.14 -0.86
CA THR A 112 8.42 9.93 -0.33
C THR A 112 7.91 9.68 1.07
N ARG A 113 7.88 8.43 1.52
CA ARG A 113 7.66 8.15 2.95
C ARG A 113 8.68 8.91 3.79
N GLU A 114 8.33 9.16 5.04
CA GLU A 114 9.29 9.66 6.00
C GLU A 114 10.44 8.65 6.19
N PHE A 115 11.66 9.16 6.29
CA PHE A 115 12.84 8.35 6.50
C PHE A 115 13.80 9.02 7.47
N LYS A 116 14.63 8.20 8.12
CA LYS A 116 15.70 8.72 8.98
C LYS A 116 16.81 9.33 8.14
N ARG A 117 17.37 10.41 8.63
CA ARG A 117 18.55 11.07 8.04
C ARG A 117 19.81 10.66 8.78
N SER A 118 20.93 10.68 8.08
CA SER A 118 22.26 10.46 8.62
C SER A 118 23.21 11.53 8.14
N LYS A 119 24.31 11.73 8.88
CA LYS A 119 25.39 12.62 8.46
C LYS A 119 25.95 12.16 7.11
N SER A 120 26.23 13.11 6.23
CA SER A 120 27.01 12.84 5.02
C SER A 120 28.51 13.05 5.29
N ASN A 121 29.35 12.63 4.34
CA ASN A 121 30.79 12.94 4.36
C ASN A 121 31.07 14.42 4.02
N ILE A 122 30.05 15.17 3.62
CA ILE A 122 30.13 16.62 3.34
C ILE A 122 29.61 17.36 4.58
N GLU A 123 30.41 18.30 5.07
CA GLU A 123 30.09 19.05 6.28
C GLU A 123 28.75 19.79 6.13
N ASN A 124 27.93 19.77 7.20
CA ASN A 124 26.64 20.45 7.26
C ASN A 124 25.58 19.98 6.25
N ILE A 125 25.78 18.84 5.57
CA ILE A 125 24.79 18.23 4.67
C ILE A 125 24.45 16.82 5.17
N GLU A 126 23.17 16.44 5.07
CA GLU A 126 22.66 15.13 5.45
C GLU A 126 22.31 14.27 4.23
N MET A 127 22.15 12.98 4.46
CA MET A 127 21.66 12.03 3.47
C MET A 127 20.59 11.10 4.06
N PRO A 128 19.79 10.40 3.23
CA PRO A 128 18.91 9.35 3.70
C PRO A 128 19.71 8.18 4.30
N SER A 129 19.29 7.68 5.47
CA SER A 129 19.99 6.57 6.13
C SER A 129 19.81 5.23 5.41
N ASP A 130 18.64 5.01 4.79
CA ASP A 130 18.35 3.85 3.95
C ASP A 130 18.23 4.27 2.48
N LEU A 131 19.36 4.23 1.78
CA LEU A 131 19.44 4.61 0.38
C LEU A 131 18.60 3.70 -0.53
N LYS A 132 18.37 2.43 -0.16
CA LYS A 132 17.61 1.50 -1.00
C LYS A 132 16.13 1.87 -0.96
N SER A 133 15.58 2.06 0.24
CA SER A 133 14.18 2.46 0.42
C SER A 133 13.94 3.85 -0.16
N PHE A 134 14.83 4.81 0.11
CA PHE A 134 14.74 6.16 -0.45
C PHE A 134 14.74 6.17 -1.99
N LYS A 135 15.66 5.42 -2.64
CA LYS A 135 15.70 5.32 -4.11
C LYS A 135 14.40 4.77 -4.70
N ARG A 136 13.80 3.77 -4.04
CA ARG A 136 12.53 3.19 -4.49
C ARG A 136 11.39 4.20 -4.35
N ASP A 137 11.29 4.85 -3.20
CA ASP A 137 10.23 5.81 -2.92
C ASP A 137 10.36 7.04 -3.83
N TRP A 138 11.58 7.50 -4.09
CA TRP A 138 11.82 8.58 -5.04
C TRP A 138 11.44 8.20 -6.47
N LYS A 139 11.81 6.99 -6.92
CA LYS A 139 11.45 6.48 -8.25
C LYS A 139 9.93 6.43 -8.45
N ASN A 140 9.19 6.00 -7.43
CA ASN A 140 7.74 5.90 -7.45
C ASN A 140 7.05 7.19 -6.94
N GLY A 141 7.84 8.23 -6.66
CA GLY A 141 7.43 9.36 -5.85
C GLY A 141 6.77 10.48 -6.64
N LYS A 142 6.74 10.42 -7.97
CA LYS A 142 6.06 11.42 -8.81
C LYS A 142 4.64 11.62 -8.29
N TYR A 143 4.38 12.78 -7.71
CA TYR A 143 3.18 13.01 -6.92
C TYR A 143 2.03 13.48 -7.81
N LEU A 144 0.94 12.73 -7.78
CA LEU A 144 -0.30 13.08 -8.44
C LEU A 144 -1.25 13.70 -7.42
N LYS A 145 -1.46 15.00 -7.56
CA LYS A 145 -2.45 15.71 -6.76
C LYS A 145 -3.85 15.23 -7.15
N CYS A 146 -4.60 14.73 -6.19
CA CYS A 146 -6.00 14.42 -6.40
C CYS A 146 -6.84 15.71 -6.48
N THR A 147 -7.76 15.76 -7.44
CA THR A 147 -8.76 16.84 -7.55
C THR A 147 -10.14 16.18 -7.50
N PRO A 148 -10.97 16.43 -6.47
CA PRO A 148 -12.23 15.73 -6.33
C PRO A 148 -13.19 16.15 -7.44
N LEU A 149 -13.73 15.17 -8.16
CA LEU A 149 -14.83 15.35 -9.10
C LEU A 149 -16.19 15.24 -8.40
N LEU A 150 -16.23 14.55 -7.27
CA LEU A 150 -17.40 14.34 -6.44
C LEU A 150 -17.06 14.64 -4.99
N GLU A 151 -17.69 15.66 -4.42
CA GLU A 151 -17.57 15.96 -3.00
C GLU A 151 -18.60 15.21 -2.17
N ARG A 152 -18.15 14.61 -1.07
CA ARG A 152 -19.02 13.92 -0.12
C ARG A 152 -19.30 14.82 1.10
N PRO A 153 -20.52 14.76 1.69
CA PRO A 153 -20.77 15.40 2.96
C PRO A 153 -19.80 14.92 4.04
N LYS A 154 -19.31 15.83 4.89
CA LYS A 154 -18.34 15.51 5.97
C LYS A 154 -18.84 14.39 6.90
N PHE A 155 -20.15 14.32 7.13
CA PHE A 155 -20.79 13.37 8.05
C PHE A 155 -21.42 12.17 7.32
N ILE A 156 -21.01 11.89 6.08
CA ILE A 156 -21.52 10.72 5.37
C ILE A 156 -21.22 9.44 6.15
N GLN A 157 -22.21 8.56 6.26
CA GLN A 157 -22.00 7.25 6.85
C GLN A 157 -21.08 6.44 5.93
N ARG A 158 -20.03 5.86 6.53
CA ARG A 158 -19.04 5.05 5.81
C ARG A 158 -19.09 3.62 6.29
N THR A 159 -19.13 2.68 5.36
CA THR A 159 -19.00 1.24 5.62
C THR A 159 -17.59 0.93 6.13
N ILE A 160 -16.56 1.45 5.47
CA ILE A 160 -15.17 1.41 5.94
C ILE A 160 -14.80 2.79 6.52
N PRO A 161 -14.51 2.91 7.83
CA PRO A 161 -14.08 4.16 8.44
C PRO A 161 -12.75 4.67 7.86
N LEU A 162 -12.56 5.99 7.74
CA LEU A 162 -11.31 6.56 7.20
C LEU A 162 -10.06 6.21 8.03
N LYS A 163 -10.21 5.96 9.33
CA LYS A 163 -9.11 5.42 10.17
C LYS A 163 -8.56 4.07 9.68
N PHE A 164 -9.29 3.37 8.81
CA PHE A 164 -8.80 2.14 8.19
C PHE A 164 -7.59 2.40 7.26
N LEU A 165 -7.41 3.63 6.79
CA LEU A 165 -6.24 4.01 5.99
C LEU A 165 -4.92 3.74 6.73
N ASP A 166 -4.89 3.84 8.06
CA ASP A 166 -3.72 3.47 8.86
C ASP A 166 -3.38 1.96 8.72
N LYS A 167 -4.40 1.09 8.62
CA LYS A 167 -4.21 -0.34 8.33
C LYS A 167 -3.77 -0.59 6.91
N LEU A 168 -4.19 0.24 5.97
CA LEU A 168 -3.76 0.15 4.59
C LEU A 168 -2.28 0.56 4.44
N VAL A 169 -1.83 1.59 5.18
CA VAL A 169 -0.42 1.96 5.26
C VAL A 169 0.41 0.86 5.89
N GLU A 170 -0.05 0.25 6.99
CA GLU A 170 0.61 -0.91 7.60
C GLU A 170 0.73 -2.09 6.62
N PHE A 171 -0.29 -2.32 5.80
CA PHE A 171 -0.29 -3.35 4.77
C PHE A 171 0.70 -3.04 3.64
N SER A 172 0.70 -1.83 3.10
CA SER A 172 1.67 -1.39 2.08
C SER A 172 3.11 -1.52 2.59
N ASN A 173 3.37 -1.06 3.82
CA ASN A 173 4.68 -1.18 4.46
C ASN A 173 5.14 -2.64 4.64
N LEU A 174 4.22 -3.59 4.81
CA LEU A 174 4.54 -5.02 4.83
C LEU A 174 5.00 -5.50 3.45
N LEU A 175 4.30 -5.12 2.38
CA LEU A 175 4.64 -5.49 1.00
C LEU A 175 6.01 -4.91 0.58
N ASP A 176 6.28 -3.67 0.99
CA ASP A 176 7.53 -2.96 0.72
C ASP A 176 8.76 -3.67 1.28
N LYS A 177 8.65 -4.37 2.42
CA LYS A 177 9.73 -5.19 2.98
C LYS A 177 10.18 -6.31 2.04
N PHE A 178 9.32 -6.70 1.11
CA PHE A 178 9.57 -7.71 0.09
C PHE A 178 9.78 -7.12 -1.32
N ASN A 179 10.00 -5.80 -1.42
CA ASN A 179 10.16 -5.06 -2.68
C ASN A 179 8.94 -5.14 -3.60
N ALA A 180 7.73 -5.27 -3.04
CA ALA A 180 6.48 -5.15 -3.78
C ALA A 180 5.82 -3.81 -3.46
N THR A 181 5.59 -2.99 -4.47
CA THR A 181 4.97 -1.66 -4.29
C THR A 181 3.47 -1.76 -4.56
N ALA A 182 2.65 -1.71 -3.52
CA ALA A 182 1.21 -1.70 -3.70
C ALA A 182 0.74 -0.39 -4.35
N PHE A 183 -0.15 -0.52 -5.32
CA PHE A 183 -0.91 0.58 -5.91
C PHE A 183 -2.42 0.36 -5.74
N LEU A 184 -3.20 1.43 -5.65
CA LEU A 184 -4.65 1.35 -5.55
C LEU A 184 -5.24 0.75 -6.82
N LEU A 185 -6.27 -0.08 -6.68
CA LEU A 185 -6.96 -0.73 -7.80
C LEU A 185 -8.49 -0.67 -7.64
N SER A 186 -9.23 -0.99 -8.70
CA SER A 186 -10.69 -1.18 -8.70
C SER A 186 -11.44 -0.08 -7.93
N GLY A 187 -12.32 -0.45 -6.99
CA GLY A 187 -13.15 0.52 -6.26
C GLY A 187 -12.34 1.47 -5.37
N THR A 188 -11.17 1.03 -4.91
CA THR A 188 -10.26 1.86 -4.11
C THR A 188 -9.59 2.92 -4.96
N LEU A 189 -9.13 2.57 -6.16
CA LEU A 189 -8.59 3.51 -7.14
C LEU A 189 -9.66 4.50 -7.61
N LEU A 190 -10.88 4.01 -7.87
CA LEU A 190 -12.01 4.86 -8.26
C LEU A 190 -12.32 5.89 -7.17
N GLY A 191 -12.36 5.47 -5.90
CA GLY A 191 -12.55 6.38 -4.77
C GLY A 191 -11.48 7.47 -4.73
N TRP A 192 -10.21 7.10 -4.86
CA TRP A 192 -9.14 8.09 -4.94
C TRP A 192 -9.32 9.04 -6.13
N ALA A 193 -9.47 8.50 -7.34
CA ALA A 193 -9.54 9.29 -8.57
C ALA A 193 -10.75 10.22 -8.64
N ARG A 194 -11.89 9.83 -8.06
CA ARG A 194 -13.15 10.58 -8.15
C ARG A 194 -13.41 11.49 -6.95
N GLU A 195 -13.08 11.04 -5.76
CA GLU A 195 -13.52 11.69 -4.50
C GLU A 195 -12.37 11.90 -3.50
N CYS A 196 -11.11 11.67 -3.91
CA CYS A 196 -9.91 11.80 -3.07
C CYS A 196 -10.03 11.07 -1.73
N SER A 197 -10.76 9.95 -1.72
CA SER A 197 -11.20 9.26 -0.51
C SER A 197 -11.62 7.84 -0.83
N LEU A 198 -11.77 6.97 0.17
CA LEU A 198 -12.54 5.74 0.00
C LEU A 198 -14.00 6.07 -0.35
N ILE A 199 -14.58 5.28 -1.26
CA ILE A 199 -16.01 5.34 -1.58
C ILE A 199 -16.81 5.01 -0.30
N PRO A 200 -17.74 5.86 0.17
CA PRO A 200 -18.39 5.69 1.47
C PRO A 200 -19.09 4.34 1.68
N HIS A 201 -19.69 3.78 0.63
CA HIS A 201 -20.45 2.53 0.70
C HIS A 201 -19.65 1.30 0.23
N THR A 202 -18.33 1.40 -0.01
CA THR A 202 -17.51 0.23 -0.35
C THR A 202 -17.35 -0.73 0.83
N THR A 203 -17.28 -2.02 0.56
CA THR A 203 -17.23 -3.08 1.58
C THR A 203 -15.86 -3.73 1.75
N ASP A 204 -14.97 -3.50 0.79
CA ASP A 204 -13.61 -4.02 0.71
C ASP A 204 -12.65 -2.98 0.10
N ILE A 205 -11.37 -3.34 0.14
CA ILE A 205 -10.25 -2.57 -0.39
C ILE A 205 -9.53 -3.41 -1.43
N ASP A 206 -9.19 -2.80 -2.55
CA ASP A 206 -8.52 -3.42 -3.68
C ASP A 206 -7.17 -2.76 -3.90
N LEU A 207 -6.11 -3.56 -3.88
CA LEU A 207 -4.76 -3.15 -4.24
C LEU A 207 -4.22 -4.04 -5.35
N GLY A 208 -3.25 -3.53 -6.09
CA GLY A 208 -2.45 -4.29 -7.05
C GLY A 208 -0.97 -4.25 -6.70
N ILE A 209 -0.26 -5.29 -7.10
CA ILE A 209 1.19 -5.29 -7.31
C ILE A 209 1.50 -5.82 -8.71
N PHE A 210 2.69 -5.56 -9.23
CA PHE A 210 3.12 -6.24 -10.45
C PHE A 210 3.39 -7.72 -10.16
N SER A 211 2.98 -8.59 -11.09
CA SER A 211 3.17 -10.04 -10.95
C SER A 211 4.64 -10.44 -10.75
N GLU A 212 5.54 -9.65 -11.30
CA GLU A 212 7.00 -9.78 -11.25
C GLU A 212 7.58 -9.41 -9.87
N GLU A 213 6.82 -8.71 -9.03
CA GLU A 213 7.18 -8.39 -7.63
C GLU A 213 6.83 -9.54 -6.67
N HIS A 214 6.28 -10.65 -7.18
CA HIS A 214 6.03 -11.83 -6.38
C HIS A 214 7.33 -12.38 -5.76
N SER A 215 7.24 -12.83 -4.51
CA SER A 215 8.25 -13.71 -3.93
C SER A 215 7.63 -14.71 -2.96
N ASP A 216 8.25 -15.89 -2.85
CA ASP A 216 7.86 -16.91 -1.88
C ASP A 216 7.91 -16.36 -0.43
N SER A 217 8.86 -15.45 -0.16
CA SER A 217 9.00 -14.79 1.14
C SER A 217 7.84 -13.84 1.44
N LEU A 218 7.39 -13.06 0.44
CA LEU A 218 6.19 -12.24 0.56
C LEU A 218 4.98 -13.13 0.87
N LEU A 219 4.73 -14.15 0.05
CA LEU A 219 3.60 -15.05 0.23
C LEU A 219 3.62 -15.71 1.61
N ARG A 220 4.80 -16.16 2.07
CA ARG A 220 4.97 -16.71 3.42
C ARG A 220 4.62 -15.70 4.51
N ALA A 221 5.15 -14.49 4.43
CA ALA A 221 4.90 -13.45 5.43
C ALA A 221 3.42 -13.08 5.52
N MET A 222 2.72 -13.09 4.39
CA MET A 222 1.28 -12.89 4.32
C MET A 222 0.50 -14.04 4.95
N ILE A 223 0.88 -15.29 4.65
CA ILE A 223 0.25 -16.48 5.23
C ILE A 223 0.42 -16.52 6.75
N THR A 224 1.60 -16.18 7.24
CA THR A 224 1.95 -16.29 8.67
C THR A 224 1.69 -15.01 9.47
N SER A 225 1.15 -13.96 8.84
CA SER A 225 0.86 -12.70 9.52
C SER A 225 -0.17 -12.90 10.63
N LYS A 226 0.13 -12.31 11.81
CA LYS A 226 -0.78 -12.29 12.96
C LYS A 226 -1.84 -11.19 12.83
N ILE A 227 -1.53 -10.14 12.07
CA ILE A 227 -2.33 -8.92 11.92
C ILE A 227 -3.27 -9.10 10.72
N PHE A 228 -2.68 -9.32 9.54
CA PHE A 228 -3.39 -9.54 8.28
C PHE A 228 -3.71 -11.01 8.10
N LYS A 229 -4.94 -11.42 8.41
CA LYS A 229 -5.31 -12.83 8.38
C LYS A 229 -5.69 -13.21 6.96
N ILE A 230 -5.01 -14.17 6.34
CA ILE A 230 -5.47 -14.78 5.07
C ILE A 230 -6.96 -15.08 5.12
N TYR A 231 -7.67 -14.49 4.16
CA TYR A 231 -9.06 -14.78 3.84
C TYR A 231 -9.10 -15.94 2.84
N TRP A 232 -8.43 -15.77 1.69
CA TRP A 232 -8.16 -16.82 0.72
C TRP A 232 -6.95 -16.49 -0.16
N ILE A 233 -6.51 -17.47 -0.95
CA ILE A 233 -5.64 -17.26 -2.11
C ILE A 233 -6.31 -17.92 -3.31
N LEU A 234 -6.43 -17.18 -4.41
CA LEU A 234 -7.11 -17.59 -5.63
C LEU A 234 -6.15 -17.55 -6.83
N GLY A 235 -6.43 -18.40 -7.81
CA GLY A 235 -5.88 -18.36 -9.15
C GLY A 235 -4.46 -18.90 -9.26
N ARG A 236 -3.88 -18.69 -10.45
CA ARG A 236 -2.52 -19.14 -10.78
C ARG A 236 -1.57 -17.96 -10.76
N LEU A 237 -0.36 -18.18 -10.24
CA LEU A 237 0.70 -17.16 -10.21
C LEU A 237 0.99 -16.56 -11.59
N LYS A 238 0.81 -17.32 -12.66
CA LYS A 238 1.12 -16.88 -14.04
C LYS A 238 0.08 -15.97 -14.70
N ASN A 239 -1.17 -15.91 -14.21
CA ASN A 239 -2.22 -15.19 -14.95
C ASN A 239 -3.47 -14.76 -14.18
N SER A 240 -3.64 -15.11 -12.90
CA SER A 240 -4.91 -14.85 -12.19
C SER A 240 -4.80 -14.78 -10.68
N PHE A 241 -3.61 -14.51 -10.16
CA PHE A 241 -3.36 -14.61 -8.73
C PHE A 241 -3.98 -13.45 -7.95
N GLU A 242 -4.72 -13.82 -6.90
CA GLU A 242 -5.30 -12.91 -5.92
C GLU A 242 -4.97 -13.45 -4.52
N LEU A 243 -4.47 -12.58 -3.65
CA LEU A 243 -4.25 -12.88 -2.25
C LEU A 243 -5.10 -11.93 -1.42
N SER A 244 -6.08 -12.47 -0.71
CA SER A 244 -6.95 -11.64 0.13
C SER A 244 -6.68 -11.88 1.60
N VAL A 245 -6.67 -10.78 2.36
CA VAL A 245 -6.57 -10.80 3.82
C VAL A 245 -7.77 -10.10 4.43
N SER A 246 -7.99 -10.37 5.71
CA SER A 246 -8.93 -9.63 6.54
C SER A 246 -8.23 -9.07 7.77
N VAL A 247 -8.53 -7.82 8.08
CA VAL A 247 -8.08 -7.08 9.26
C VAL A 247 -9.24 -6.19 9.72
N ASP A 248 -9.50 -6.19 11.03
CA ASP A 248 -10.58 -5.40 11.65
C ASP A 248 -11.96 -5.52 10.97
N GLY A 249 -12.29 -6.72 10.47
CA GLY A 249 -13.57 -7.01 9.81
C GLY A 249 -13.65 -6.56 8.34
N THR A 250 -12.61 -5.90 7.82
CA THR A 250 -12.53 -5.45 6.43
C THR A 250 -11.64 -6.39 5.63
N LYS A 251 -12.03 -6.67 4.37
CA LYS A 251 -11.23 -7.46 3.43
C LYS A 251 -10.35 -6.54 2.59
N ILE A 252 -9.09 -6.95 2.39
CA ILE A 252 -8.16 -6.32 1.44
C ILE A 252 -7.82 -7.39 0.41
N ASP A 253 -8.15 -7.14 -0.85
CA ASP A 253 -7.79 -7.98 -1.99
C ASP A 253 -6.52 -7.44 -2.64
N LEU A 254 -5.49 -8.28 -2.75
CA LEU A 254 -4.25 -7.97 -3.44
C LEU A 254 -4.20 -8.73 -4.77
N PHE A 255 -4.43 -8.01 -5.87
CA PHE A 255 -4.40 -8.54 -7.21
C PHE A 255 -3.02 -8.46 -7.84
N TYR A 256 -2.70 -9.42 -8.69
CA TYR A 256 -1.46 -9.41 -9.47
C TYR A 256 -1.75 -8.85 -10.86
N LEU A 257 -1.07 -7.77 -11.22
CA LEU A 257 -1.15 -7.15 -12.52
C LEU A 257 -0.09 -7.76 -13.45
N TYR A 258 -0.56 -8.37 -14.52
CA TYR A 258 0.26 -8.98 -15.56
C TYR A 258 0.39 -8.02 -16.74
N LYS A 259 1.61 -7.66 -17.12
CA LYS A 259 1.88 -6.80 -18.27
C LYS A 259 2.36 -7.62 -19.47
N SER A 260 1.92 -7.23 -20.66
CA SER A 260 2.47 -7.70 -21.93
C SER A 260 2.94 -6.50 -22.78
N LYS A 261 3.44 -6.75 -23.99
CA LYS A 261 3.84 -5.68 -24.91
C LYS A 261 2.66 -4.81 -25.36
N GLU A 262 1.45 -5.36 -25.36
CA GLU A 262 0.26 -4.78 -26.00
C GLU A 262 -0.86 -4.44 -25.00
N ASN A 263 -0.93 -5.15 -23.87
CA ASN A 263 -2.01 -5.01 -22.91
C ASN A 263 -1.53 -5.30 -21.49
N ALA A 264 -2.43 -5.10 -20.53
CA ALA A 264 -2.25 -5.59 -19.17
C ALA A 264 -3.55 -6.27 -18.71
N SER A 265 -3.47 -7.08 -17.66
CA SER A 265 -4.65 -7.67 -17.05
C SER A 265 -4.43 -8.03 -15.60
N ILE A 266 -5.52 -8.04 -14.84
CA ILE A 266 -5.60 -8.77 -13.57
C ILE A 266 -6.51 -9.98 -13.78
N GLY A 267 -6.38 -10.99 -12.93
CA GLY A 267 -7.36 -12.05 -12.87
C GLY A 267 -8.00 -12.12 -11.49
N GLY A 268 -9.12 -12.83 -11.44
CA GLY A 268 -9.86 -13.15 -10.24
C GLY A 268 -10.66 -14.41 -10.48
N MET A 269 -11.52 -14.78 -9.54
CA MET A 269 -12.30 -16.02 -9.65
C MET A 269 -13.69 -15.86 -9.09
N ARG A 270 -14.62 -16.68 -9.58
CA ARG A 270 -15.93 -16.94 -8.97
C ARG A 270 -15.85 -18.25 -8.22
N PRO A 271 -15.58 -18.26 -6.90
CA PRO A 271 -15.27 -19.52 -6.22
C PRO A 271 -16.43 -20.51 -6.23
N SER A 272 -17.67 -20.02 -6.17
CA SER A 272 -18.89 -20.84 -6.26
C SER A 272 -19.04 -21.57 -7.60
N LEU A 273 -18.51 -21.00 -8.68
CA LEU A 273 -18.56 -21.57 -10.03
C LEU A 273 -17.23 -22.19 -10.45
N LYS A 274 -16.22 -22.15 -9.59
CA LYS A 274 -14.83 -22.54 -9.89
C LYS A 274 -14.29 -21.92 -11.18
N GLN A 275 -14.74 -20.72 -11.52
CA GLN A 275 -14.45 -20.09 -12.81
C GLN A 275 -13.43 -18.96 -12.66
N ARG A 276 -12.48 -18.91 -13.59
CA ARG A 276 -11.53 -17.80 -13.69
C ARG A 276 -12.18 -16.60 -14.40
N LEU A 277 -11.80 -15.42 -13.94
CA LEU A 277 -12.15 -14.13 -14.52
C LEU A 277 -10.87 -13.40 -14.93
N LYS A 278 -10.97 -12.54 -15.93
CA LYS A 278 -9.87 -11.68 -16.38
C LYS A 278 -10.41 -10.28 -16.66
N TRP A 279 -9.78 -9.26 -16.10
CA TRP A 279 -10.05 -7.87 -16.45
C TRP A 279 -8.93 -7.39 -17.34
N ASN A 280 -9.28 -6.92 -18.53
CA ASN A 280 -8.30 -6.48 -19.51
C ASN A 280 -8.15 -4.95 -19.46
N PHE A 281 -6.91 -4.51 -19.60
CA PHE A 281 -6.53 -3.11 -19.69
C PHE A 281 -5.73 -2.88 -20.97
N PRO A 282 -5.82 -1.68 -21.57
CA PRO A 282 -4.90 -1.29 -22.64
C PRO A 282 -3.46 -1.32 -22.13
N LYS A 283 -2.48 -1.14 -23.03
CA LYS A 283 -1.08 -1.02 -22.64
C LYS A 283 -0.89 0.06 -21.57
N LEU A 284 -0.36 -0.36 -20.42
CA LEU A 284 -0.02 0.50 -19.28
C LEU A 284 1.47 0.86 -19.34
N SER A 285 1.82 2.05 -18.86
CA SER A 285 3.21 2.52 -18.74
C SER A 285 4.04 1.61 -17.83
N GLY A 286 3.40 1.09 -16.78
CA GLY A 286 4.07 0.41 -15.68
C GLY A 286 4.79 1.34 -14.71
N GLU A 287 4.65 2.66 -14.89
CA GLU A 287 5.16 3.66 -13.96
C GLU A 287 4.22 3.79 -12.77
N ILE A 288 4.79 3.80 -11.57
CA ILE A 288 4.08 4.02 -10.32
C ILE A 288 4.28 5.48 -9.91
N CYS A 289 3.19 6.11 -9.50
CA CYS A 289 3.15 7.47 -9.01
C CYS A 289 2.65 7.49 -7.56
N ALA A 290 3.10 8.49 -6.80
CA ALA A 290 2.62 8.75 -5.46
C ALA A 290 1.24 9.40 -5.49
N ALA A 291 0.39 9.02 -4.55
CA ALA A 291 -0.97 9.49 -4.38
C ALA A 291 -1.23 9.70 -2.89
N GLU A 292 -2.04 10.70 -2.54
CA GLU A 292 -2.42 10.96 -1.14
C GLU A 292 -3.91 10.74 -0.93
N MET A 293 -4.25 10.25 0.27
CA MET A 293 -5.63 10.13 0.74
C MET A 293 -5.67 10.37 2.25
N HIS A 294 -6.28 11.48 2.67
CA HIS A 294 -6.43 11.88 4.09
C HIS A 294 -5.11 11.90 4.87
N GLY A 295 -4.05 12.46 4.29
CA GLY A 295 -2.72 12.57 4.89
C GLY A 295 -1.96 11.25 4.95
N ARG A 296 -2.31 10.28 4.09
CA ARG A 296 -1.58 9.01 3.95
C ARG A 296 -1.04 8.85 2.54
N LEU A 297 0.21 8.43 2.42
CA LEU A 297 0.86 8.13 1.16
C LEU A 297 0.47 6.74 0.65
N PHE A 298 -0.07 6.72 -0.55
CA PHE A 298 -0.35 5.54 -1.34
C PHE A 298 0.31 5.67 -2.71
N HIS A 299 0.14 4.66 -3.55
CA HIS A 299 0.57 4.72 -4.93
C HIS A 299 -0.57 4.38 -5.88
N VAL A 300 -0.46 4.87 -7.10
CA VAL A 300 -1.30 4.52 -8.24
C VAL A 300 -0.40 4.26 -9.43
N LEU A 301 -0.90 3.65 -10.50
CA LEU A 301 -0.19 3.74 -11.78
C LEU A 301 -0.30 5.16 -12.31
N CYS A 302 0.76 5.70 -12.90
CA CYS A 302 0.76 7.07 -13.40
C CYS A 302 -0.31 7.30 -14.48
N ASP A 303 -0.64 6.26 -15.27
CA ASP A 303 -1.74 6.23 -16.23
C ASP A 303 -3.02 5.58 -15.67
N TYR A 304 -3.35 5.83 -14.39
CA TYR A 304 -4.50 5.27 -13.67
C TYR A 304 -5.84 5.40 -14.41
N TYR A 305 -6.03 6.48 -15.18
CA TYR A 305 -7.26 6.73 -15.93
C TYR A 305 -7.56 5.59 -16.91
N LYS A 306 -6.53 4.94 -17.48
CA LYS A 306 -6.74 3.78 -18.36
C LYS A 306 -7.38 2.61 -17.63
N ILE A 307 -7.05 2.40 -16.34
CA ILE A 307 -7.64 1.36 -15.51
C ILE A 307 -9.09 1.73 -15.20
N VAL A 308 -9.30 2.93 -14.64
CA VAL A 308 -10.62 3.40 -14.22
C VAL A 308 -11.61 3.44 -15.40
N GLU A 309 -11.19 3.95 -16.55
CA GLU A 309 -12.04 3.99 -17.75
C GLU A 309 -12.31 2.61 -18.35
N SER A 310 -11.40 1.64 -18.20
CA SER A 310 -11.64 0.26 -18.65
C SER A 310 -12.65 -0.45 -17.77
N ASP A 311 -12.54 -0.29 -16.45
CA ASP A 311 -13.42 -0.94 -15.49
C ASP A 311 -14.84 -0.35 -15.52
N TYR A 312 -14.93 0.99 -15.50
CA TYR A 312 -16.19 1.70 -15.24
C TYR A 312 -16.74 2.44 -16.47
N GLY A 313 -15.93 2.66 -17.51
CA GLY A 313 -16.29 3.41 -18.72
C GLY A 313 -15.99 4.91 -18.61
N LYS A 314 -15.66 5.54 -19.76
CA LYS A 314 -15.04 6.88 -19.87
C LYS A 314 -15.76 8.01 -19.16
N GLU A 315 -17.09 7.99 -19.11
CA GLU A 315 -17.90 9.06 -18.49
C GLU A 315 -18.66 8.57 -17.26
N GLU A 316 -18.97 7.28 -17.17
CA GLU A 316 -19.75 6.73 -16.08
C GLU A 316 -18.96 6.64 -14.79
N TRP A 317 -17.63 6.47 -14.86
CA TRP A 317 -16.78 6.44 -13.68
C TRP A 317 -16.86 7.72 -12.85
N LYS A 318 -17.15 8.87 -13.47
CA LYS A 318 -17.28 10.18 -12.81
C LYS A 318 -18.58 10.31 -12.00
N LYS A 319 -19.58 9.47 -12.26
CA LYS A 319 -20.88 9.49 -11.59
C LYS A 319 -20.86 8.58 -10.37
N ASP A 320 -21.66 8.93 -9.37
CA ASP A 320 -21.86 8.06 -8.22
C ASP A 320 -22.86 6.93 -8.55
N TYR A 321 -22.47 5.70 -8.22
CA TYR A 321 -23.30 4.51 -8.30
C TYR A 321 -23.12 3.75 -7.00
N HIS A 322 -24.23 3.51 -6.29
CA HIS A 322 -24.16 2.85 -5.00
C HIS A 322 -23.60 1.43 -5.15
N SER A 323 -22.67 1.02 -4.28
CA SER A 323 -21.99 -0.29 -4.40
C SER A 323 -22.94 -1.48 -4.40
N LYS A 324 -24.13 -1.34 -3.78
CA LYS A 324 -25.20 -2.36 -3.81
C LYS A 324 -25.72 -2.65 -5.23
N ASP A 325 -25.64 -1.67 -6.12
CA ASP A 325 -26.12 -1.75 -7.50
C ASP A 325 -24.98 -2.14 -8.46
N TYR A 326 -23.75 -2.26 -7.95
CA TYR A 326 -22.56 -2.69 -8.68
C TYR A 326 -22.22 -4.15 -8.32
N VAL A 327 -22.35 -5.04 -9.31
CA VAL A 327 -21.98 -6.45 -9.16
C VAL A 327 -20.60 -6.65 -9.78
N TRP A 328 -19.57 -6.83 -8.95
CA TRP A 328 -18.16 -6.83 -9.37
C TRP A 328 -17.83 -7.76 -10.56
N ASP A 329 -18.49 -8.92 -10.68
CA ASP A 329 -18.27 -9.88 -11.76
C ASP A 329 -19.19 -9.69 -12.97
N LYS A 330 -20.03 -8.65 -13.00
CA LYS A 330 -21.01 -8.40 -14.08
C LYS A 330 -21.06 -6.95 -14.57
N SER A 331 -20.84 -6.00 -13.67
CA SER A 331 -20.97 -4.56 -13.94
C SER A 331 -19.69 -3.96 -14.56
N SER A 332 -18.53 -4.59 -14.37
CA SER A 332 -17.28 -4.14 -14.98
C SER A 332 -17.33 -4.29 -16.50
N LYS A 333 -16.89 -3.27 -17.25
CA LYS A 333 -17.01 -3.24 -18.72
C LYS A 333 -15.95 -4.06 -19.47
N ASN A 334 -14.85 -4.40 -18.80
CA ASN A 334 -13.65 -5.05 -19.36
C ASN A 334 -13.41 -6.48 -18.85
N ILE A 335 -14.44 -7.10 -18.26
CA ILE A 335 -14.35 -8.46 -17.73
C ILE A 335 -14.56 -9.52 -18.82
N GLU A 336 -13.72 -10.54 -18.81
CA GLU A 336 -13.84 -11.77 -19.58
C GLU A 336 -14.05 -12.96 -18.65
N TYR A 337 -15.05 -13.78 -18.97
CA TYR A 337 -15.30 -15.05 -18.31
C TYR A 337 -14.44 -16.13 -18.97
N MET A 338 -13.53 -16.70 -18.17
CA MET A 338 -12.55 -17.66 -18.66
C MET A 338 -12.97 -19.10 -18.32
N GLU A 339 -12.03 -20.04 -18.39
CA GLU A 339 -12.28 -21.45 -18.13
C GLU A 339 -12.79 -21.73 -16.70
N ILE A 340 -13.56 -22.81 -16.58
CA ILE A 340 -13.92 -23.42 -15.29
C ILE A 340 -12.82 -24.41 -14.93
N TYR A 341 -12.28 -24.30 -13.72
CA TYR A 341 -11.27 -25.23 -13.21
C TYR A 341 -11.85 -26.61 -12.98
N LEU A 342 -11.10 -27.64 -13.37
CA LEU A 342 -11.43 -29.02 -13.07
C LEU A 342 -11.29 -29.29 -11.57
N GLU A 343 -11.99 -30.32 -11.07
CA GLU A 343 -11.90 -30.72 -9.66
C GLU A 343 -10.47 -31.07 -9.24
N THR A 344 -9.69 -31.62 -10.16
CA THR A 344 -8.27 -31.96 -9.98
C THR A 344 -7.36 -30.74 -9.92
N GLU A 345 -7.77 -29.61 -10.49
CA GLU A 345 -7.02 -28.36 -10.49
C GLU A 345 -7.34 -27.49 -9.28
N TRP A 346 -8.57 -27.59 -8.75
CA TRP A 346 -9.09 -26.76 -7.67
C TRP A 346 -8.15 -26.63 -6.46
N PRO A 347 -7.54 -27.70 -5.93
CA PRO A 347 -6.64 -27.60 -4.77
C PRO A 347 -5.35 -26.80 -5.02
N ASN A 348 -5.01 -26.52 -6.28
CA ASN A 348 -3.80 -25.77 -6.66
C ASN A 348 -4.10 -24.28 -6.91
N VAL A 349 -5.36 -23.93 -7.18
CA VAL A 349 -5.80 -22.55 -7.53
C VAL A 349 -6.72 -21.94 -6.48
N TYR A 350 -7.05 -22.69 -5.42
CA TYR A 350 -7.88 -22.22 -4.32
C TYR A 350 -7.30 -22.69 -2.99
N LEU A 351 -6.93 -21.74 -2.14
CA LEU A 351 -6.52 -22.01 -0.77
C LEU A 351 -7.41 -21.22 0.21
N TYR A 352 -8.15 -21.97 1.01
CA TYR A 352 -8.88 -21.45 2.16
C TYR A 352 -8.42 -22.16 3.43
N ILE A 353 -7.93 -21.40 4.40
CA ILE A 353 -7.28 -21.95 5.59
C ILE A 353 -8.33 -22.14 6.70
N LYS A 354 -8.91 -23.35 6.75
CA LYS A 354 -9.95 -23.70 7.73
C LYS A 354 -9.46 -23.59 9.17
N ASN A 355 -8.31 -24.20 9.49
CA ASN A 355 -7.74 -24.15 10.83
C ASN A 355 -6.68 -23.05 10.91
N LYS A 356 -6.97 -21.97 11.63
CA LYS A 356 -6.11 -20.78 11.69
C LYS A 356 -4.73 -21.05 12.29
N SER A 357 -4.57 -22.09 13.14
CA SER A 357 -3.28 -22.45 13.73
C SER A 357 -2.32 -23.09 12.72
N ASP A 358 -2.84 -23.67 11.64
CA ASP A 358 -2.02 -24.31 10.59
C ASP A 358 -1.08 -23.34 9.89
N ARG A 359 -1.41 -22.04 9.93
CA ARG A 359 -0.60 -20.95 9.37
C ARG A 359 0.73 -20.74 10.10
N PHE A 360 0.86 -21.29 11.30
CA PHE A 360 2.11 -21.24 12.07
C PHE A 360 2.89 -22.55 12.01
N ASN A 361 2.40 -23.54 11.24
CA ASN A 361 3.12 -24.78 10.97
C ASN A 361 3.93 -24.63 9.68
N SER A 362 5.26 -24.51 9.81
CA SER A 362 6.17 -24.30 8.67
C SER A 362 5.98 -25.32 7.55
N LYS A 363 5.90 -26.62 7.88
CA LYS A 363 5.72 -27.69 6.88
C LYS A 363 4.42 -27.55 6.09
N LYS A 364 3.32 -27.11 6.74
CA LYS A 364 2.04 -26.87 6.04
C LYS A 364 2.14 -25.67 5.12
N VAL A 365 2.74 -24.57 5.59
CA VAL A 365 2.95 -23.37 4.79
C VAL A 365 3.83 -23.66 3.57
N ASP A 366 4.92 -24.41 3.75
CA ASP A 366 5.82 -24.83 2.65
C ASP A 366 5.06 -25.64 1.60
N LYS A 367 4.20 -26.56 2.06
CA LYS A 367 3.35 -27.38 1.18
C LYS A 367 2.39 -26.50 0.37
N TRP A 368 1.75 -25.51 0.98
CA TRP A 368 0.85 -24.59 0.28
C TRP A 368 1.58 -23.76 -0.76
N ILE A 369 2.71 -23.14 -0.39
CA ILE A 369 3.54 -22.36 -1.33
C ILE A 369 3.98 -23.24 -2.49
N LYS A 370 4.46 -24.46 -2.22
CA LYS A 370 4.85 -25.41 -3.26
C LYS A 370 3.69 -25.74 -4.20
N ASN A 371 2.48 -25.94 -3.68
CA ASN A 371 1.30 -26.21 -4.52
C ASN A 371 0.91 -25.02 -5.38
N ILE A 372 0.90 -23.81 -4.82
CA ILE A 372 0.65 -22.58 -5.57
C ILE A 372 1.66 -22.45 -6.72
N LYS A 373 2.94 -22.75 -6.50
CA LYS A 373 3.97 -22.70 -7.54
C LYS A 373 3.81 -23.75 -8.65
N LYS A 374 3.11 -24.86 -8.40
CA LYS A 374 2.79 -25.83 -9.48
C LYS A 374 1.87 -25.24 -10.56
N THR A 375 1.31 -24.06 -10.30
CA THR A 375 0.45 -23.35 -11.25
C THR A 375 1.19 -22.36 -12.16
N LEU A 376 2.52 -22.24 -12.01
CA LEU A 376 3.40 -21.47 -12.88
C LEU A 376 3.41 -21.99 -14.32
#